data_AF-A0AAE0F9A5-F1
#
_entry.id   AF-A0AAE0F9A5-F1
#
_cell.length_a   1.000
_cell.length_b   1.000
_cell.length_c   1.000
_cell.angle_alpha   90.00
_cell.angle_beta   90.00
_cell.angle_gamma   90.00
#
_symmetry.space_group_name_H-M   'P 1'
#
loop_
_entity.id
_entity.type
_entity.pdbx_description
1 polymer ?
#
loop_
_entity_poly.entity_id
_entity_poly.type
_entity_poly.pdbx_seq_one_letter_code
_entity_poly.pdbx_strand_id
1 'polypeptide(L)'
;MAKRPSTDYPPFEEAEAKRQAVLQAPTGDSQPLTSFLSTIQEAIFDGHDNLEAILKDFLTEQQRQGLYDITCEKTIQALAYGLEVTTTKAVLTEFLMVLAALTQNSEGVQFALASACEHTTLKVLQSHATHGDLQAAGLSVLVNLISDDEKGVDALLAAGAVKVVLRTLQQLPHLENVQALGLRLVRNLTEIDEVCSEVVADGGVSIALRGMKQFPDSKELQECACTLCANLAIGDELGSAQSLLLTGGALDLVTVALQTFTDHLGIQGLNMRNISLLCAWVLKGGFKCGEYDLAEEHAFSGLHWYW
;
A
#
# COMPACT_ATOMS: atom_id res chain seq x y z
N MET A 1 1.30 22.26 -16.21
CA MET A 1 0.22 22.76 -15.34
C MET A 1 -1.11 22.75 -16.10
N ALA A 2 -1.90 21.70 -15.95
CA ALA A 2 -3.32 21.70 -16.27
C ALA A 2 -4.05 21.39 -14.96
N LYS A 3 -4.93 22.30 -14.50
CA LYS A 3 -5.78 22.07 -13.33
C LYS A 3 -6.66 20.85 -13.63
N ARG A 4 -6.55 19.81 -12.82
CA ARG A 4 -7.39 18.61 -12.93
C ARG A 4 -8.86 19.01 -12.65
N PRO A 5 -9.83 18.47 -13.41
CA PRO A 5 -11.24 18.71 -13.13
C PRO A 5 -11.64 17.96 -11.85
N SER A 6 -12.33 18.64 -10.94
CA SER A 6 -12.97 18.01 -9.78
C SER A 6 -14.10 17.11 -10.28
N THR A 7 -13.95 15.80 -10.15
CA THR A 7 -15.05 14.86 -10.32
C THR A 7 -15.62 14.54 -8.95
N ASP A 8 -16.79 15.11 -8.66
CA ASP A 8 -17.57 14.88 -7.45
C ASP A 8 -17.84 13.39 -7.26
N TYR A 9 -17.09 12.76 -6.35
CA TYR A 9 -17.54 11.54 -5.70
C TYR A 9 -18.48 11.91 -4.56
N PRO A 10 -19.54 11.12 -4.32
CA PRO A 10 -20.44 11.34 -3.22
C PRO A 10 -19.69 11.38 -1.88
N PRO A 11 -19.99 12.34 -0.98
CA PRO A 11 -19.39 12.39 0.35
C PRO A 11 -19.52 11.04 1.08
N PHE A 12 -18.60 10.74 2.00
CA PHE A 12 -18.60 9.51 2.82
C PHE A 12 -20.00 9.12 3.34
N GLU A 13 -20.82 10.10 3.75
CA GLU A 13 -22.19 9.90 4.21
C GLU A 13 -23.14 9.29 3.15
N GLU A 14 -22.94 9.60 1.87
CA GLU A 14 -23.73 9.06 0.76
C GLU A 14 -23.25 7.65 0.34
N ALA A 15 -21.96 7.34 0.49
CA ALA A 15 -21.46 5.97 0.38
C ALA A 15 -21.99 5.08 1.52
N GLU A 16 -21.98 5.59 2.75
CA GLU A 16 -22.57 4.95 3.94
C GLU A 16 -24.09 4.74 3.78
N ALA A 17 -24.80 5.70 3.18
CA ALA A 17 -26.24 5.58 2.90
C ALA A 17 -26.53 4.50 1.83
N LYS A 18 -25.72 4.41 0.76
CA LYS A 18 -25.83 3.33 -0.23
C LYS A 18 -25.57 1.96 0.39
N ARG A 19 -24.56 1.88 1.26
CA ARG A 19 -24.24 0.67 2.04
C ARG A 19 -25.42 0.22 2.91
N GLN A 20 -26.08 1.15 3.63
CA GLN A 20 -27.26 0.83 4.44
C GLN A 20 -28.50 0.46 3.61
N ALA A 21 -28.67 1.03 2.42
CA ALA A 21 -29.78 0.69 1.53
C ALA A 21 -29.68 -0.74 0.98
N VAL A 22 -28.46 -1.23 0.71
CA VAL A 22 -28.24 -2.61 0.24
C VAL A 22 -28.52 -3.66 1.31
N LEU A 23 -28.22 -3.35 2.59
CA LEU A 23 -28.60 -4.20 3.73
C LEU A 23 -30.12 -4.42 3.86
N GLN A 24 -30.93 -3.54 3.25
CA GLN A 24 -32.39 -3.59 3.31
C GLN A 24 -33.05 -4.09 2.01
N ALA A 25 -32.27 -4.41 0.97
CA ALA A 25 -32.81 -4.81 -0.33
C ALA A 25 -33.29 -6.29 -0.33
N PRO A 26 -34.44 -6.62 -0.94
CA PRO A 26 -34.90 -8.01 -1.02
C PRO A 26 -33.97 -8.86 -1.89
N THR A 27 -33.64 -10.04 -1.40
CA THR A 27 -32.77 -11.02 -2.08
C THR A 27 -33.47 -11.63 -3.30
N GLY A 28 -33.25 -11.05 -4.48
CA GLY A 28 -33.69 -11.62 -5.76
C GLY A 28 -32.84 -12.82 -6.20
N ASP A 29 -33.51 -13.78 -6.83
CA ASP A 29 -33.09 -15.14 -7.23
C ASP A 29 -31.61 -15.34 -7.60
N SER A 30 -30.85 -15.91 -6.65
CA SER A 30 -29.54 -16.57 -6.85
C SER A 30 -29.32 -17.58 -5.71
N GLN A 31 -30.10 -18.67 -5.73
CA GLN A 31 -30.22 -19.65 -4.63
C GLN A 31 -28.89 -20.15 -3.99
N PRO A 32 -27.75 -20.35 -4.69
CA PRO A 32 -26.50 -20.77 -4.06
C PRO A 32 -25.78 -19.68 -3.25
N LEU A 33 -26.07 -18.40 -3.53
CA LEU A 33 -25.39 -17.24 -2.97
C LEU A 33 -26.20 -16.53 -1.90
N THR A 34 -27.53 -16.62 -1.98
CA THR A 34 -28.40 -16.21 -0.87
C THR A 34 -28.17 -17.10 0.35
N SER A 35 -27.93 -18.40 0.14
CA SER A 35 -27.48 -19.29 1.22
C SER A 35 -26.08 -18.96 1.69
N PHE A 36 -25.17 -18.51 0.83
CA PHE A 36 -23.80 -18.13 1.22
C PHE A 36 -23.75 -16.84 2.04
N LEU A 37 -24.49 -15.80 1.63
CA LEU A 37 -24.63 -14.56 2.39
C LEU A 37 -25.39 -14.81 3.70
N SER A 38 -26.43 -15.65 3.71
CA SER A 38 -27.08 -16.07 4.95
C SER A 38 -26.14 -16.90 5.81
N THR A 39 -25.30 -17.76 5.24
CA THR A 39 -24.32 -18.58 5.96
C THR A 39 -23.20 -17.72 6.54
N ILE A 40 -22.69 -16.71 5.83
CA ILE A 40 -21.74 -15.75 6.37
C ILE A 40 -22.42 -14.91 7.47
N GLN A 41 -23.65 -14.43 7.26
CA GLN A 41 -24.39 -13.66 8.27
C GLN A 41 -24.72 -14.49 9.51
N GLU A 42 -25.18 -15.73 9.34
CA GLU A 42 -25.45 -16.70 10.41
C GLU A 42 -24.17 -17.13 11.11
N ALA A 43 -23.08 -17.40 10.39
CA ALA A 43 -21.80 -17.78 11.00
C ALA A 43 -21.06 -16.60 11.66
N ILE A 44 -21.29 -15.36 11.20
CA ILE A 44 -20.90 -14.14 11.94
C ILE A 44 -21.72 -14.03 13.24
N PHE A 45 -22.99 -14.46 13.23
CA PHE A 45 -23.88 -14.43 14.40
C PHE A 45 -23.66 -15.58 15.41
N ASP A 46 -23.34 -16.79 14.94
CA ASP A 46 -23.35 -18.03 15.73
C ASP A 46 -21.99 -18.42 16.34
N GLY A 47 -20.89 -17.76 15.96
CA GLY A 47 -19.60 -17.90 16.64
C GLY A 47 -18.62 -18.88 15.96
N HIS A 48 -17.67 -18.25 15.26
CA HIS A 48 -16.26 -18.60 15.02
C HIS A 48 -15.79 -19.97 14.52
N ASP A 49 -16.39 -21.11 14.86
CA ASP A 49 -15.69 -22.40 14.69
C ASP A 49 -15.72 -22.97 13.26
N ASN A 50 -16.58 -22.47 12.37
CA ASN A 50 -16.74 -23.00 11.01
C ASN A 50 -16.52 -21.96 9.89
N LEU A 51 -16.34 -20.68 10.25
CA LEU A 51 -16.28 -19.59 9.28
C LEU A 51 -15.01 -19.66 8.41
N GLU A 52 -13.89 -20.07 9.01
CA GLU A 52 -12.63 -20.31 8.30
C GLU A 52 -12.78 -21.38 7.21
N ALA A 53 -13.44 -22.50 7.52
CA ALA A 53 -13.69 -23.58 6.56
C ALA A 53 -14.60 -23.10 5.42
N ILE A 54 -15.68 -22.38 5.74
CA ILE A 54 -16.63 -21.83 4.76
C ILE A 54 -15.93 -20.84 3.80
N LEU A 55 -15.07 -19.98 4.33
CA LEU A 55 -14.33 -19.00 3.52
C LEU A 55 -13.27 -19.69 2.64
N LYS A 56 -12.60 -20.74 3.13
CA LYS A 56 -11.65 -21.54 2.35
C LYS A 56 -12.32 -22.35 1.24
N ASP A 57 -13.48 -22.92 1.53
CA ASP A 57 -14.30 -23.60 0.52
C ASP A 57 -14.77 -22.61 -0.54
N PHE A 58 -15.17 -21.41 -0.14
CA PHE A 58 -15.49 -20.33 -1.07
C PHE A 58 -14.32 -19.94 -1.96
N LEU A 59 -13.13 -19.72 -1.39
CA LEU A 59 -11.91 -19.42 -2.18
C LEU A 59 -11.61 -20.52 -3.20
N THR A 60 -11.75 -21.78 -2.80
CA THR A 60 -11.54 -22.94 -3.67
C THR A 60 -12.56 -22.98 -4.81
N GLU A 61 -13.82 -22.66 -4.52
CA GLU A 61 -14.89 -22.66 -5.51
C GLU A 61 -14.79 -21.45 -6.46
N GLN A 62 -14.39 -20.27 -5.96
CA GLN A 62 -14.10 -19.09 -6.79
C GLN A 62 -13.00 -19.38 -7.81
N GLN A 63 -11.91 -20.03 -7.38
CA GLN A 63 -10.84 -20.46 -8.29
C GLN A 63 -11.31 -21.47 -9.35
N ARG A 64 -12.35 -22.25 -9.04
CA ARG A 64 -12.89 -23.28 -9.94
C ARG A 64 -13.89 -22.73 -10.96
N GLN A 65 -14.70 -21.75 -10.59
CA GLN A 65 -15.90 -21.39 -11.38
C GLN A 65 -15.81 -20.11 -12.21
N GLY A 66 -14.81 -19.23 -12.03
CA GLY A 66 -14.71 -17.98 -12.83
C GLY A 66 -16.02 -17.17 -12.83
N LEU A 67 -16.60 -16.97 -11.65
CA LEU A 67 -17.98 -16.51 -11.45
C LEU A 67 -18.18 -15.00 -11.76
N TYR A 68 -19.36 -14.71 -12.31
CA TYR A 68 -19.82 -13.45 -12.93
C TYR A 68 -20.15 -12.27 -11.97
N ASP A 69 -19.88 -11.05 -12.46
CA ASP A 69 -20.02 -9.67 -11.94
C ASP A 69 -20.82 -9.41 -10.65
N ILE A 70 -22.10 -9.79 -10.57
CA ILE A 70 -23.00 -9.36 -9.46
C ILE A 70 -22.68 -10.06 -8.12
N THR A 71 -22.02 -11.22 -8.20
CA THR A 71 -21.68 -12.05 -7.04
C THR A 71 -20.54 -11.45 -6.22
N CYS A 72 -19.59 -10.81 -6.90
CA CYS A 72 -18.39 -10.27 -6.29
C CYS A 72 -18.72 -9.04 -5.43
N GLU A 73 -19.58 -8.15 -5.93
CA GLU A 73 -20.02 -6.95 -5.22
C GLU A 73 -20.63 -7.25 -3.86
N LYS A 74 -21.67 -8.10 -3.81
CA LYS A 74 -22.36 -8.43 -2.56
C LYS A 74 -21.46 -9.16 -1.56
N THR A 75 -20.56 -9.99 -2.07
CA THR A 75 -19.59 -10.71 -1.23
C THR A 75 -18.61 -9.72 -0.59
N ILE A 76 -18.05 -8.80 -1.36
CA ILE A 76 -17.15 -7.75 -0.86
C ILE A 76 -17.86 -6.88 0.18
N GLN A 77 -19.11 -6.47 -0.07
CA GLN A 77 -19.91 -5.70 0.88
C GLN A 77 -20.13 -6.45 2.20
N ALA A 78 -20.46 -7.74 2.14
CA ALA A 78 -20.66 -8.58 3.32
C ALA A 78 -19.37 -8.76 4.11
N LEU A 79 -18.23 -8.97 3.44
CA LEU A 79 -16.92 -9.08 4.08
C LEU A 79 -16.50 -7.76 4.72
N ALA A 80 -16.69 -6.62 4.04
CA ALA A 80 -16.41 -5.29 4.60
C ALA A 80 -17.27 -4.99 5.83
N TYR A 81 -18.55 -5.37 5.82
CA TYR A 81 -19.40 -5.32 7.02
C TYR A 81 -18.90 -6.25 8.13
N GLY A 82 -18.52 -7.49 7.77
CA GLY A 82 -17.93 -8.47 8.67
C GLY A 82 -16.68 -7.94 9.40
N LEU A 83 -15.81 -7.19 8.71
CA LEU A 83 -14.64 -6.53 9.29
C LEU A 83 -15.00 -5.52 10.39
N GLU A 84 -16.18 -4.89 10.33
CA GLU A 84 -16.59 -3.88 11.32
C GLU A 84 -17.25 -4.48 12.56
N VAL A 85 -18.05 -5.53 12.38
CA VAL A 85 -18.82 -6.14 13.47
C VAL A 85 -18.04 -7.20 14.23
N THR A 86 -16.98 -7.73 13.61
CA THR A 86 -16.17 -8.80 14.19
C THR A 86 -14.92 -8.24 14.87
N THR A 87 -14.52 -8.83 16.00
CA THR A 87 -13.28 -8.46 16.72
C THR A 87 -12.27 -9.60 16.83
N THR A 88 -12.66 -10.80 16.41
CA THR A 88 -11.82 -12.00 16.48
C THR A 88 -10.80 -12.00 15.35
N LYS A 89 -9.52 -11.95 15.73
CA LYS A 89 -8.39 -11.81 14.80
C LYS A 89 -8.34 -12.91 13.73
N ALA A 90 -8.65 -14.15 14.07
CA ALA A 90 -8.67 -15.27 13.12
C ALA A 90 -9.67 -15.02 11.99
N VAL A 91 -10.90 -14.63 12.32
CA VAL A 91 -11.93 -14.31 11.32
C VAL A 91 -11.62 -13.06 10.53
N LEU A 92 -11.11 -12.01 11.20
CA LEU A 92 -10.67 -10.80 10.50
C LEU A 92 -9.56 -11.12 9.49
N THR A 93 -8.64 -12.01 9.84
CA THR A 93 -7.57 -12.46 8.94
C THR A 93 -8.16 -13.17 7.72
N GLU A 94 -9.08 -14.11 7.92
CA GLU A 94 -9.74 -14.83 6.83
C GLU A 94 -10.55 -13.88 5.93
N PHE A 95 -11.31 -12.94 6.49
CA PHE A 95 -12.01 -11.92 5.70
C PHE A 95 -11.06 -11.10 4.83
N LEU A 96 -9.95 -10.64 5.38
CA LEU A 96 -8.94 -9.88 4.63
C LEU A 96 -8.27 -10.74 3.54
N MET A 97 -8.02 -12.02 3.80
CA MET A 97 -7.48 -12.93 2.78
C MET A 97 -8.45 -13.14 1.62
N VAL A 98 -9.75 -13.30 1.90
CA VAL A 98 -10.78 -13.40 0.84
C VAL A 98 -10.90 -12.09 0.07
N LEU A 99 -10.94 -10.95 0.76
CA LEU A 99 -10.94 -9.64 0.11
C LEU A 99 -9.69 -9.43 -0.76
N ALA A 100 -8.51 -9.85 -0.30
CA ALA A 100 -7.27 -9.77 -1.07
C ALA A 100 -7.34 -10.63 -2.33
N ALA A 101 -7.98 -11.80 -2.29
CA ALA A 101 -8.20 -12.62 -3.48
C ALA A 101 -9.20 -11.97 -4.46
N LEU A 102 -10.31 -11.42 -3.95
CA LEU A 102 -11.34 -10.80 -4.78
C LEU A 102 -10.88 -9.48 -5.42
N THR A 103 -9.92 -8.77 -4.81
CA THR A 103 -9.37 -7.49 -5.33
C THR A 103 -8.22 -7.66 -6.32
N GLN A 104 -7.86 -8.87 -6.74
CA GLN A 104 -6.78 -9.09 -7.72
C GLN A 104 -7.11 -8.62 -9.15
N ASN A 105 -8.38 -8.27 -9.41
CA ASN A 105 -8.84 -7.76 -10.69
C ASN A 105 -9.51 -6.39 -10.52
N SER A 106 -9.61 -5.63 -11.62
CA SER A 106 -10.14 -4.27 -11.60
C SER A 106 -11.59 -4.16 -11.12
N GLU A 107 -12.41 -5.18 -11.35
CA GLU A 107 -13.82 -5.17 -10.96
C GLU A 107 -13.98 -5.29 -9.44
N GLY A 108 -13.26 -6.24 -8.82
CA GLY A 108 -13.21 -6.39 -7.38
C GLY A 108 -12.66 -5.16 -6.67
N VAL A 109 -11.67 -4.48 -7.26
CA VAL A 109 -11.21 -3.17 -6.77
C VAL A 109 -12.33 -2.14 -6.77
N GLN A 110 -13.08 -2.00 -7.88
CA GLN A 110 -14.20 -1.06 -7.97
C GLN A 110 -15.29 -1.34 -6.93
N PHE A 111 -15.64 -2.60 -6.72
CA PHE A 111 -16.62 -2.98 -5.70
C PHE A 111 -16.12 -2.75 -4.26
N ALA A 112 -14.84 -3.00 -4.01
CA ALA A 112 -14.23 -2.72 -2.71
C ALA A 112 -14.23 -1.23 -2.38
N LEU A 113 -13.85 -0.38 -3.34
CA LEU A 113 -13.91 1.08 -3.20
C LEU A 113 -15.35 1.59 -3.04
N ALA A 114 -16.31 1.03 -3.78
CA ALA A 114 -17.73 1.37 -3.64
C ALA A 114 -18.29 1.03 -2.23
N SER A 115 -17.64 0.11 -1.52
CA SER A 115 -18.01 -0.35 -0.19
C SER A 115 -17.19 0.28 0.94
N ALA A 116 -16.34 1.27 0.65
CA ALA A 116 -15.39 1.87 1.59
C ALA A 116 -14.49 0.83 2.30
N CYS A 117 -14.10 -0.23 1.57
CA CYS A 117 -13.31 -1.34 2.10
C CYS A 117 -11.92 -0.89 2.58
N GLU A 118 -11.36 0.15 1.97
CA GLU A 118 -10.11 0.77 2.39
C GLU A 118 -10.18 1.33 3.82
N HIS A 119 -11.29 1.99 4.17
CA HIS A 119 -11.47 2.58 5.50
C HIS A 119 -11.60 1.49 6.58
N THR A 120 -12.43 0.48 6.31
CA THR A 120 -12.63 -0.64 7.24
C THR A 120 -11.36 -1.47 7.40
N THR A 121 -10.63 -1.73 6.32
CA THR A 121 -9.33 -2.41 6.36
C THR A 121 -8.33 -1.63 7.20
N LEU A 122 -8.16 -0.33 6.97
CA LEU A 122 -7.23 0.51 7.74
C LEU A 122 -7.58 0.53 9.24
N LYS A 123 -8.87 0.60 9.59
CA LYS A 123 -9.33 0.54 10.99
C LYS A 123 -9.00 -0.79 11.66
N VAL A 124 -9.17 -1.91 10.94
CA VAL A 124 -8.79 -3.25 11.42
C VAL A 124 -7.28 -3.35 11.62
N LEU A 125 -6.48 -2.84 10.68
CA LEU A 125 -5.02 -2.80 10.79
C LEU A 125 -4.58 -1.97 12.02
N GLN A 126 -5.17 -0.80 12.24
CA GLN A 126 -4.87 0.03 13.42
C GLN A 126 -5.21 -0.67 14.74
N SER A 127 -6.33 -1.39 14.78
CA SER A 127 -6.84 -2.06 15.99
C SER A 127 -6.06 -3.34 16.34
N HIS A 128 -5.39 -3.94 15.37
CA HIS A 128 -4.68 -5.22 15.51
C HIS A 128 -3.22 -5.15 15.04
N ALA A 129 -2.54 -4.06 15.39
CA ALA A 129 -1.18 -3.71 15.01
C ALA A 129 -0.10 -4.80 15.19
N THR A 130 -0.27 -5.74 16.12
CA THR A 130 0.74 -6.77 16.43
C THR A 130 0.48 -8.14 15.79
N HIS A 131 -0.62 -8.31 15.05
CA HIS A 131 -0.99 -9.59 14.46
C HIS A 131 -0.49 -9.72 13.03
N GLY A 132 0.66 -10.38 12.83
CA GLY A 132 1.37 -10.45 11.55
C GLY A 132 0.53 -10.84 10.34
N ASP A 133 -0.20 -11.96 10.43
CA ASP A 133 -0.96 -12.49 9.28
C ASP A 133 -2.10 -11.55 8.86
N LEU A 134 -2.88 -11.08 9.83
CA LEU A 134 -3.88 -10.01 9.65
C LEU A 134 -3.29 -8.77 9.00
N GLN A 135 -2.11 -8.31 9.42
CA GLN A 135 -1.45 -7.14 8.83
C GLN A 135 -1.05 -7.41 7.38
N ALA A 136 -0.46 -8.57 7.09
CA ALA A 136 -0.10 -8.95 5.73
C ALA A 136 -1.33 -9.06 4.82
N ALA A 137 -2.41 -9.70 5.28
CA ALA A 137 -3.65 -9.84 4.54
C ALA A 137 -4.28 -8.47 4.24
N GLY A 138 -4.38 -7.59 5.24
CA GLY A 138 -4.94 -6.25 5.02
C GLY A 138 -4.06 -5.38 4.14
N LEU A 139 -2.73 -5.40 4.29
CA LEU A 139 -1.83 -4.70 3.38
C LEU A 139 -1.95 -5.21 1.94
N SER A 140 -2.18 -6.51 1.74
CA SER A 140 -2.44 -7.09 0.42
C SER A 140 -3.71 -6.52 -0.22
N VAL A 141 -4.80 -6.36 0.55
CA VAL A 141 -6.00 -5.66 0.08
C VAL A 141 -5.64 -4.25 -0.38
N LEU A 142 -4.97 -3.46 0.48
CA LEU A 142 -4.64 -2.07 0.18
C LEU A 142 -3.74 -1.91 -1.06
N VAL A 143 -2.75 -2.80 -1.25
CA VAL A 143 -1.88 -2.82 -2.44
C VAL A 143 -2.69 -3.10 -3.70
N ASN A 144 -3.64 -4.03 -3.64
CA ASN A 144 -4.48 -4.36 -4.78
C ASN A 144 -5.36 -3.17 -5.19
N LEU A 145 -5.91 -2.44 -4.22
CA LEU A 145 -6.79 -1.30 -4.48
C LEU A 145 -6.12 -0.18 -5.30
N ILE A 146 -4.79 -0.10 -5.29
CA ILE A 146 -4.05 0.97 -5.99
C ILE A 146 -3.26 0.49 -7.21
N SER A 147 -3.28 -0.81 -7.54
CA SER A 147 -2.33 -1.36 -8.51
C SER A 147 -2.51 -0.80 -9.93
N ASP A 148 -3.70 -0.34 -10.30
CA ASP A 148 -4.01 0.28 -11.61
C ASP A 148 -5.19 1.28 -11.55
N ASP A 149 -5.57 1.77 -10.37
CA ASP A 149 -6.74 2.65 -10.18
C ASP A 149 -6.37 3.92 -9.41
N GLU A 150 -6.37 5.07 -10.12
CA GLU A 150 -6.16 6.39 -9.51
C GLU A 150 -7.16 6.66 -8.39
N LYS A 151 -8.39 6.14 -8.48
CA LYS A 151 -9.40 6.31 -7.43
C LYS A 151 -9.01 5.59 -6.15
N GLY A 152 -8.35 4.44 -6.27
CA GLY A 152 -7.86 3.71 -5.10
C GLY A 152 -6.77 4.49 -4.38
N VAL A 153 -5.90 5.16 -5.13
CA VAL A 153 -4.87 6.04 -4.57
C VAL A 153 -5.52 7.18 -3.81
N ASP A 154 -6.45 7.91 -4.44
CA ASP A 154 -7.17 9.02 -3.80
C ASP A 154 -7.93 8.58 -2.54
N ALA A 155 -8.61 7.42 -2.60
CA ALA A 155 -9.35 6.87 -1.47
C ALA A 155 -8.43 6.52 -0.29
N LEU A 156 -7.26 5.91 -0.55
CA LEU A 156 -6.29 5.60 0.51
C LEU A 156 -5.67 6.85 1.13
N LEU A 157 -5.35 7.85 0.31
CA LEU A 157 -4.82 9.11 0.82
C LEU A 157 -5.88 9.83 1.69
N ALA A 158 -7.13 9.90 1.22
CA ALA A 158 -8.24 10.46 1.99
C ALA A 158 -8.48 9.70 3.31
N ALA A 159 -8.24 8.39 3.35
CA ALA A 159 -8.35 7.57 4.55
C ALA A 159 -7.11 7.62 5.46
N GLY A 160 -6.06 8.37 5.10
CA GLY A 160 -4.83 8.51 5.91
C GLY A 160 -3.96 7.25 5.95
N ALA A 161 -3.94 6.49 4.85
CA ALA A 161 -3.26 5.19 4.77
C ALA A 161 -1.76 5.27 5.08
N VAL A 162 -1.06 6.33 4.63
CA VAL A 162 0.40 6.48 4.76
C VAL A 162 0.85 6.27 6.21
N LYS A 163 0.28 7.04 7.13
CA LYS A 163 0.61 6.96 8.57
C LYS A 163 0.32 5.60 9.19
N VAL A 164 -0.78 4.96 8.77
CA VAL A 164 -1.16 3.61 9.27
C VAL A 164 -0.14 2.59 8.83
N VAL A 165 0.20 2.59 7.54
CA VAL A 165 1.12 1.63 6.95
C VAL A 165 2.53 1.81 7.52
N LEU A 166 3.04 3.03 7.60
CA LEU A 166 4.35 3.31 8.19
C LEU A 166 4.41 2.88 9.67
N ARG A 167 3.33 3.07 10.44
CA ARG A 167 3.24 2.57 11.81
C ARG A 167 3.26 1.04 11.86
N THR A 168 2.52 0.35 11.00
CA THR A 168 2.56 -1.12 10.89
C THR A 168 3.99 -1.60 10.61
N LEU A 169 4.68 -0.96 9.66
CA LEU A 169 6.07 -1.29 9.33
C LEU A 169 7.03 -1.07 10.51
N GLN A 170 6.80 -0.04 11.33
CA GLN A 170 7.59 0.20 12.53
C GLN A 170 7.35 -0.83 13.63
N GLN A 171 6.11 -1.34 13.76
CA GLN A 171 5.71 -2.28 14.80
C GLN A 171 6.07 -3.73 14.48
N LEU A 172 6.14 -4.09 13.19
CA LEU A 172 6.45 -5.43 12.73
C LEU A 172 7.71 -5.45 11.84
N PRO A 173 8.87 -4.96 12.33
CA PRO A 173 10.09 -4.89 11.54
C PRO A 173 10.65 -6.28 11.19
N HIS A 174 10.25 -7.33 11.91
CA HIS A 174 10.77 -8.69 11.75
C HIS A 174 10.05 -9.54 10.71
N LEU A 175 8.93 -9.06 10.16
CA LEU A 175 8.12 -9.81 9.22
C LEU A 175 8.37 -9.33 7.80
N GLU A 176 9.15 -10.10 7.04
CA GLU A 176 9.55 -9.77 5.67
C GLU A 176 8.35 -9.45 4.77
N ASN A 177 7.30 -10.29 4.79
CA ASN A 177 6.11 -10.10 3.97
C ASN A 177 5.38 -8.78 4.28
N VAL A 178 5.26 -8.43 5.57
CA VAL A 178 4.66 -7.16 6.00
C VAL A 178 5.51 -5.98 5.53
N GLN A 179 6.84 -6.10 5.62
CA GLN A 179 7.76 -5.07 5.13
C GLN A 179 7.66 -4.88 3.61
N ALA A 180 7.68 -5.98 2.84
CA ALA A 180 7.57 -5.94 1.39
C ALA A 180 6.25 -5.32 0.93
N LEU A 181 5.10 -5.79 1.45
CA LEU A 181 3.79 -5.26 1.10
C LEU A 181 3.61 -3.80 1.51
N GLY A 182 4.03 -3.43 2.73
CA GLY A 182 3.90 -2.05 3.19
C GLY A 182 4.81 -1.10 2.40
N LEU A 183 6.05 -1.50 2.09
CA LEU A 183 6.94 -0.70 1.24
C LEU A 183 6.43 -0.62 -0.21
N ARG A 184 5.83 -1.69 -0.74
CA ARG A 184 5.16 -1.68 -2.05
C ARG A 184 4.00 -0.69 -2.10
N LEU A 185 3.20 -0.63 -1.04
CA LEU A 185 2.12 0.34 -0.91
C LEU A 185 2.67 1.77 -0.87
N VAL A 186 3.62 2.04 0.03
CA VAL A 186 4.20 3.39 0.20
C VAL A 186 4.92 3.83 -1.07
N ARG A 187 5.69 2.96 -1.74
CA ARG A 187 6.42 3.33 -2.96
C ARG A 187 5.48 3.72 -4.11
N ASN A 188 4.32 3.06 -4.23
CA ASN A 188 3.30 3.46 -5.21
C ASN A 188 2.67 4.82 -4.85
N LEU A 189 2.37 5.07 -3.57
CA LEU A 189 1.78 6.36 -3.14
C LEU A 189 2.75 7.53 -3.31
N THR A 190 4.06 7.29 -3.16
CA THR A 190 5.11 8.31 -3.38
C THR A 190 5.43 8.60 -4.86
N GLU A 191 4.66 8.08 -5.80
CA GLU A 191 4.65 8.63 -7.17
C GLU A 191 4.00 10.02 -7.22
N ILE A 192 3.24 10.38 -6.17
CA ILE A 192 2.68 11.71 -5.94
C ILE A 192 3.63 12.50 -5.05
N ASP A 193 4.20 13.58 -5.58
CA ASP A 193 5.22 14.39 -4.91
C ASP A 193 4.76 14.92 -3.54
N GLU A 194 3.48 15.30 -3.43
CA GLU A 194 2.90 15.81 -2.17
C GLU A 194 2.92 14.77 -1.03
N VAL A 195 2.92 13.47 -1.37
CA VAL A 195 2.95 12.38 -0.38
C VAL A 195 4.37 12.16 0.14
N CYS A 196 5.41 12.51 -0.62
CA CYS A 196 6.80 12.31 -0.23
C CYS A 196 7.14 13.04 1.08
N SER A 197 6.68 14.27 1.27
CA SER A 197 6.93 15.03 2.50
C SER A 197 6.29 14.40 3.74
N GLU A 198 5.08 13.84 3.60
CA GLU A 198 4.42 13.08 4.68
C GLU A 198 5.20 11.81 5.02
N VAL A 199 5.61 11.04 4.00
CA VAL A 199 6.39 9.82 4.19
C VAL A 199 7.73 10.11 4.86
N VAL A 200 8.40 11.20 4.51
CA VAL A 200 9.65 11.62 5.15
C VAL A 200 9.41 12.01 6.60
N ALA A 201 8.37 12.81 6.88
CA ALA A 201 8.03 13.27 8.22
C ALA A 201 7.68 12.10 9.17
N ASP A 202 7.00 11.07 8.67
CA ASP A 202 6.63 9.87 9.43
C ASP A 202 7.73 8.79 9.45
N GLY A 203 8.94 9.11 8.97
CA GLY A 203 10.12 8.26 9.10
C GLY A 203 10.27 7.16 8.04
N GLY A 204 9.60 7.30 6.90
CA GLY A 204 9.62 6.35 5.79
C GLY A 204 11.03 6.02 5.29
N VAL A 205 11.93 7.00 5.23
CA VAL A 205 13.36 6.77 4.88
C VAL A 205 14.00 5.76 5.83
N SER A 206 13.84 5.94 7.14
CA SER A 206 14.43 5.05 8.14
C SER A 206 13.82 3.65 8.12
N ILE A 207 12.55 3.52 7.74
CA ILE A 207 11.87 2.23 7.58
C ILE A 207 12.42 1.50 6.36
N ALA A 208 12.51 2.17 5.21
CA ALA A 208 13.03 1.59 3.97
C ALA A 208 14.46 1.07 4.13
N LEU A 209 15.37 1.91 4.64
CA LEU A 209 16.78 1.54 4.81
C LEU A 209 16.97 0.41 5.84
N ARG A 210 16.15 0.39 6.91
CA ARG A 210 16.15 -0.70 7.87
C ARG A 210 15.68 -2.01 7.23
N GLY A 211 14.61 -1.96 6.45
CA GLY A 211 14.11 -3.11 5.69
C GLY A 211 15.21 -3.67 4.77
N MET A 212 15.87 -2.80 4.01
CA MET A 212 16.98 -3.20 3.12
C MET A 212 18.11 -3.91 3.87
N LYS A 213 18.48 -3.38 5.05
CA LYS A 213 19.52 -3.97 5.89
C LYS A 213 19.11 -5.31 6.50
N GLN A 214 17.84 -5.44 6.88
CA GLN A 214 17.35 -6.61 7.60
C GLN A 214 17.02 -7.78 6.66
N PHE A 215 16.62 -7.50 5.43
CA PHE A 215 16.24 -8.50 4.43
C PHE A 215 17.03 -8.31 3.13
N PRO A 216 18.38 -8.48 3.16
CA PRO A 216 19.25 -8.25 2.00
C PRO A 216 18.95 -9.17 0.81
N ASP A 217 18.44 -10.38 1.07
CA ASP A 217 18.18 -11.39 0.05
C ASP A 217 16.74 -11.33 -0.50
N SER A 218 15.88 -10.48 0.06
CA SER A 218 14.49 -10.33 -0.35
C SER A 218 14.36 -9.42 -1.56
N LYS A 219 14.34 -10.02 -2.75
CA LYS A 219 14.25 -9.31 -4.03
C LYS A 219 13.11 -8.28 -4.09
N GLU A 220 11.90 -8.68 -3.71
CA GLU A 220 10.72 -7.79 -3.75
C GLU A 220 10.88 -6.60 -2.79
N LEU A 221 11.35 -6.86 -1.57
CA LEU A 221 11.59 -5.81 -0.59
C LEU A 221 12.66 -4.83 -1.06
N GLN A 222 13.77 -5.33 -1.60
CA GLN A 222 14.86 -4.50 -2.11
C GLN A 222 14.38 -3.64 -3.26
N GLU A 223 13.64 -4.20 -4.22
CA GLU A 223 13.03 -3.42 -5.30
C GLU A 223 12.12 -2.31 -4.76
N CYS A 224 11.19 -2.63 -3.86
CA CYS A 224 10.27 -1.65 -3.31
C CYS A 224 10.98 -0.54 -2.52
N ALA A 225 11.97 -0.91 -1.69
CA ALA A 225 12.75 0.04 -0.91
C ALA A 225 13.63 0.94 -1.80
N CYS A 226 14.25 0.38 -2.83
CA CYS A 226 15.05 1.13 -3.80
C CYS A 226 14.19 2.10 -4.62
N THR A 227 12.98 1.69 -5.03
CA THR A 227 12.02 2.61 -5.69
C THR A 227 11.61 3.73 -4.75
N LEU A 228 11.25 3.42 -3.50
CA LEU A 228 10.89 4.43 -2.52
C LEU A 228 12.03 5.43 -2.29
N CYS A 229 13.27 4.95 -2.13
CA CYS A 229 14.44 5.82 -2.01
C CYS A 229 14.60 6.73 -3.24
N ALA A 230 14.36 6.20 -4.44
CA ALA A 230 14.49 6.97 -5.67
C ALA A 230 13.41 8.07 -5.76
N ASN A 231 12.16 7.74 -5.41
CA ASN A 231 11.07 8.71 -5.36
C ASN A 231 11.39 9.84 -4.37
N LEU A 232 11.83 9.48 -3.16
CA LEU A 232 12.19 10.45 -2.12
C LEU A 232 13.45 11.27 -2.45
N ALA A 233 14.35 10.75 -3.29
CA ALA A 233 15.57 11.45 -3.71
C ALA A 233 15.30 12.57 -4.74
N ILE A 234 14.16 12.55 -5.43
CA ILE A 234 13.79 13.54 -6.47
C ILE A 234 13.26 14.83 -5.84
N GLY A 235 12.62 14.76 -4.68
CA GLY A 235 11.84 15.86 -4.10
C GLY A 235 12.61 17.16 -3.86
N ASP A 236 11.91 18.29 -4.09
CA ASP A 236 12.46 19.65 -4.09
C ASP A 236 12.45 20.35 -2.70
N GLU A 237 11.81 19.78 -1.68
CA GLU A 237 11.69 20.43 -0.36
C GLU A 237 12.96 20.28 0.50
N LEU A 238 13.82 21.31 0.42
CA LEU A 238 14.91 21.62 1.36
C LEU A 238 15.99 20.54 1.57
N GLY A 239 16.00 19.47 0.77
CA GLY A 239 17.04 18.44 0.85
C GLY A 239 16.93 17.52 2.07
N SER A 240 15.81 17.55 2.79
CA SER A 240 15.65 16.78 4.04
C SER A 240 15.66 15.27 3.79
N ALA A 241 14.97 14.81 2.74
CA ALA A 241 14.94 13.42 2.33
C ALA A 241 16.32 12.92 1.86
N GLN A 242 16.99 13.67 0.99
CA GLN A 242 18.33 13.34 0.47
C GLN A 242 19.36 13.29 1.60
N SER A 243 19.31 14.24 2.53
CA SER A 243 20.15 14.25 3.73
C SER A 243 19.91 13.01 4.61
N LEU A 244 18.65 12.65 4.86
CA LEU A 244 18.30 11.44 5.63
C LEU A 244 18.73 10.15 4.90
N LEU A 245 18.58 10.09 3.58
CA LEU A 245 19.04 8.96 2.78
C LEU A 245 20.57 8.80 2.87
N LEU A 246 21.32 9.88 2.70
CA LEU A 246 22.78 9.86 2.75
C LEU A 246 23.29 9.52 4.15
N THR A 247 22.78 10.19 5.18
CA THR A 247 23.18 9.94 6.58
C THR A 247 22.73 8.56 7.08
N GLY A 248 21.64 8.02 6.52
CA GLY A 248 21.16 6.67 6.78
C GLY A 248 21.93 5.56 6.07
N GLY A 249 22.91 5.90 5.22
CA GLY A 249 23.74 4.93 4.49
C GLY A 249 23.06 4.34 3.24
N ALA A 250 22.14 5.08 2.61
CA ALA A 250 21.43 4.60 1.43
C ALA A 250 22.38 4.19 0.30
N LEU A 251 23.48 4.93 0.07
CA LEU A 251 24.45 4.61 -0.98
C LEU A 251 25.11 3.24 -0.77
N ASP A 252 25.44 2.88 0.47
CA ASP A 252 26.01 1.57 0.77
C ASP A 252 24.98 0.47 0.53
N LEU A 253 23.75 0.67 1.00
CA LEU A 253 22.67 -0.31 0.89
C LEU A 253 22.24 -0.55 -0.57
N VAL A 254 22.07 0.50 -1.39
CA VAL A 254 21.77 0.32 -2.82
C VAL A 254 22.95 -0.31 -3.56
N THR A 255 24.19 -0.07 -3.12
CA THR A 255 25.38 -0.71 -3.70
C THR A 255 25.43 -2.20 -3.37
N VAL A 256 25.10 -2.58 -2.14
CA VAL A 256 24.95 -4.00 -1.77
C VAL A 256 23.85 -4.65 -2.61
N ALA A 257 22.68 -4.02 -2.72
CA ALA A 257 21.58 -4.55 -3.55
C ALA A 257 21.98 -4.69 -5.04
N LEU A 258 22.76 -3.74 -5.59
CA LEU A 258 23.34 -3.85 -6.94
C LEU A 258 24.23 -5.09 -7.09
N GLN A 259 25.04 -5.39 -6.09
CA GLN A 259 25.97 -6.52 -6.11
C GLN A 259 25.27 -7.85 -5.89
N THR A 260 24.21 -7.87 -5.07
CA THR A 260 23.44 -9.09 -4.77
C THR A 260 22.54 -9.50 -5.93
N PHE A 261 21.88 -8.54 -6.60
CA PHE A 261 20.88 -8.83 -7.64
C PHE A 261 21.36 -8.42 -9.03
N THR A 262 22.49 -8.98 -9.47
CA THR A 262 23.13 -8.63 -10.76
C THR A 262 22.21 -8.85 -11.97
N ASP A 263 21.34 -9.84 -11.90
CA ASP A 263 20.46 -10.23 -13.01
C ASP A 263 19.09 -9.53 -12.97
N HIS A 264 18.87 -8.67 -11.96
CA HIS A 264 17.58 -8.00 -11.76
C HIS A 264 17.56 -6.58 -12.34
N LEU A 265 17.17 -6.47 -13.61
CA LEU A 265 17.17 -5.19 -14.33
C LEU A 265 16.43 -4.04 -13.60
N GLY A 266 15.31 -4.33 -12.93
CA GLY A 266 14.58 -3.34 -12.12
C GLY A 266 15.44 -2.72 -11.01
N ILE A 267 15.92 -3.54 -10.07
CA ILE A 267 16.87 -3.15 -9.02
C ILE A 267 18.12 -2.47 -9.58
N GLN A 268 18.72 -3.00 -10.67
CA GLN A 268 19.90 -2.39 -11.30
C GLN A 268 19.63 -0.95 -11.76
N GLY A 269 18.55 -0.74 -12.52
CA GLY A 269 18.16 0.58 -13.02
C GLY A 269 17.83 1.57 -11.89
N LEU A 270 17.06 1.11 -10.91
CA LEU A 270 16.67 1.93 -9.75
C LEU A 270 17.87 2.35 -8.91
N ASN A 271 18.83 1.45 -8.70
CA ASN A 271 20.00 1.76 -7.88
C ASN A 271 20.97 2.70 -8.58
N MET A 272 21.17 2.54 -9.90
CA MET A 272 21.91 3.53 -10.68
C MET A 272 21.25 4.91 -10.63
N ARG A 273 19.92 4.97 -10.70
CA ARG A 273 19.15 6.22 -10.54
C ARG A 273 19.36 6.82 -9.15
N ASN A 274 19.24 6.02 -8.08
CA ASN A 274 19.47 6.47 -6.71
C ASN A 274 20.86 7.08 -6.53
N ILE A 275 21.91 6.40 -6.96
CA ILE A 275 23.29 6.88 -6.87
C ILE A 275 23.43 8.21 -7.64
N SER A 276 22.90 8.27 -8.87
CA SER A 276 22.96 9.49 -9.69
C SER A 276 22.27 10.68 -9.02
N LEU A 277 21.04 10.50 -8.53
CA LEU A 277 20.26 11.56 -7.88
C LEU A 277 20.94 12.08 -6.62
N LEU A 278 21.38 11.18 -5.74
CA LEU A 278 22.02 11.56 -4.48
C LEU A 278 23.39 12.23 -4.71
N CYS A 279 24.20 11.71 -5.64
CA CYS A 279 25.48 12.35 -6.01
C CYS A 279 25.26 13.73 -6.62
N ALA A 280 24.28 13.89 -7.52
CA ALA A 280 23.95 15.18 -8.12
C ALA A 280 23.51 16.20 -7.05
N TRP A 281 22.72 15.78 -6.07
CA TRP A 281 22.31 16.63 -4.95
C TRP A 281 23.50 17.09 -4.10
N VAL A 282 24.43 16.18 -3.77
CA VAL A 282 25.67 16.54 -3.05
C VAL A 282 26.49 17.56 -3.84
N LEU A 283 26.68 17.34 -5.14
CA LEU A 283 27.46 18.24 -6.02
C LEU A 283 26.83 19.63 -6.16
N LYS A 284 25.50 19.74 -6.04
CA LYS A 284 24.78 21.02 -6.02
C LYS A 284 24.86 21.74 -4.66
N GLY A 285 25.67 21.27 -3.72
CA GLY A 285 25.83 21.89 -2.40
C GLY A 285 24.76 21.51 -1.39
N GLY A 286 24.10 20.36 -1.58
CA GLY A 286 23.06 19.87 -0.66
C GLY A 286 23.51 19.72 0.79
N PHE A 287 24.81 19.47 1.01
CA PHE A 287 25.44 19.67 2.31
C PHE A 287 25.89 21.12 2.46
N LYS A 288 25.05 21.97 3.05
CA LYS A 288 25.57 23.16 3.72
C LYS A 288 26.28 22.71 5.00
N CYS A 289 27.54 22.31 4.88
CA CYS A 289 28.44 22.30 6.03
C CYS A 289 28.40 23.71 6.63
N GLY A 290 28.20 23.80 7.95
CA GLY A 290 28.13 25.09 8.65
C GLY A 290 29.24 26.03 8.19
N GLU A 291 28.82 27.24 7.80
CA GLU A 291 29.66 28.41 7.53
C GLU A 291 30.88 28.19 6.63
N TYR A 292 30.70 27.71 5.40
CA TYR A 292 31.52 28.21 4.28
C TYR A 292 30.64 28.44 3.06
N ASP A 293 30.43 29.72 2.78
CA ASP A 293 29.75 30.25 1.61
C ASP A 293 30.62 29.97 0.37
N LEU A 294 30.38 28.88 -0.33
CA LEU A 294 30.89 28.69 -1.69
C LEU A 294 29.89 29.30 -2.68
N ALA A 295 29.79 30.62 -2.63
CA ALA A 295 29.26 31.38 -3.73
C ALA A 295 30.27 31.31 -4.89
N GLU A 296 30.02 30.46 -5.88
CA GLU A 296 30.50 30.70 -7.25
C GLU A 296 29.53 30.08 -8.26
N GLU A 297 28.52 30.87 -8.60
CA GLU A 297 27.40 30.59 -9.51
C GLU A 297 27.81 30.51 -11.01
N HIS A 298 29.08 30.24 -11.32
CA HIS A 298 29.61 30.34 -12.69
C HIS A 298 30.27 29.07 -13.26
N ALA A 299 30.30 27.94 -12.54
CA ALA A 299 30.98 26.74 -13.03
C ALA A 299 30.12 25.75 -13.86
N PHE A 300 28.79 25.89 -13.90
CA PHE A 300 27.89 24.85 -14.45
C PHE A 300 27.13 25.23 -15.74
N SER A 301 27.60 26.21 -16.51
CA SER A 301 26.99 26.58 -17.80
C SER A 301 27.31 25.62 -18.97
N GLY A 302 28.03 24.52 -18.74
CA GLY A 302 28.57 23.66 -19.81
C GLY A 302 28.01 22.24 -19.96
N LEU A 303 27.14 21.77 -19.06
CA LEU A 303 26.65 20.38 -19.11
C LEU A 303 25.25 20.31 -19.72
N HIS A 304 25.21 20.22 -21.05
CA HIS A 304 24.03 19.74 -21.77
C HIS A 304 23.88 18.23 -21.55
N TRP A 305 22.95 17.84 -20.68
CA TRP A 305 22.48 16.46 -20.57
C TRP A 305 21.54 16.18 -21.74
N TYR A 306 22.01 15.38 -22.70
CA TYR A 306 21.14 14.82 -23.74
C TYR A 306 20.44 13.58 -23.17
N TRP A 307 19.10 13.61 -23.24
CA TRP A 307 18.17 12.55 -22.85
C TRP A 307 18.33 11.29 -23.69
#